data_AF-A0AAN4UV64-F1
#
_entry.id   AF-A0AAN4UV64-F1
#
_cell.length_a   1.000
_cell.length_b   1.000
_cell.length_c   1.000
_cell.angle_alpha   90.00
_cell.angle_beta   90.00
_cell.angle_gamma   90.00
#
_symmetry.space_group_name_H-M   'P 1'
#
loop_
_entity.id
_entity.type
_entity.pdbx_description
1 polymer ?
#
loop_
_entity_poly.entity_id
_entity_poly.type
_entity_poly.pdbx_seq_one_letter_code
_entity_poly.pdbx_strand_id
1 'polypeptide(L)'
;MPRICGDYKENWDPVGHVEPTDPLCEKKFEYDGNGEIWPAAIGDDHAKIMIDKLNLGEQSLCYERFLIVAEIEDRINDGTIDATNQAAEIALWRRVDANGVAISYGHVAARYLEDQVL
;
A
#
# COMPACT_ATOMS: atom_id res chain seq x y z
N MET A 1 -5.15 -13.04 19.63
CA MET A 1 -6.30 -12.46 18.92
C MET A 1 -5.75 -11.47 17.89
N PRO A 2 -6.20 -11.49 16.63
CA PRO A 2 -5.73 -10.51 15.66
C PRO A 2 -6.32 -9.15 16.08
N ARG A 3 -5.45 -8.22 16.48
CA ARG A 3 -5.84 -6.83 16.76
C ARG A 3 -5.89 -6.09 15.43
N ILE A 4 -6.99 -6.28 14.71
CA ILE A 4 -7.28 -5.56 13.47
C ILE A 4 -7.71 -4.13 13.86
N CYS A 5 -7.62 -3.18 12.92
CA CYS A 5 -7.74 -1.72 13.08
C CYS A 5 -8.85 -1.15 14.00
N GLY A 6 -9.84 -1.96 14.42
CA GLY A 6 -10.87 -1.59 15.38
C GLY A 6 -10.45 -1.70 16.86
N ASP A 7 -9.68 -2.72 17.24
CA ASP A 7 -9.36 -3.02 18.65
C ASP A 7 -8.04 -2.41 19.12
N TYR A 8 -7.17 -1.98 18.19
CA TYR A 8 -5.86 -1.41 18.52
C TYR A 8 -5.91 0.11 18.80
N LYS A 9 -7.02 0.78 18.48
CA LYS A 9 -7.19 2.22 18.67
C LYS A 9 -7.46 2.57 20.14
N GLU A 10 -6.45 2.43 20.99
CA GLU A 10 -6.48 3.12 22.29
C GLU A 10 -6.39 4.64 22.07
N ASN A 11 -7.35 5.37 22.65
CA ASN A 11 -7.47 6.84 22.69
C ASN A 11 -6.92 7.55 21.43
N TRP A 12 -7.69 7.49 20.35
CA TRP A 12 -7.35 8.14 19.09
C TRP A 12 -7.43 9.68 19.22
N ASP A 13 -6.28 10.35 19.16
CA ASP A 13 -6.17 11.80 19.00
C ASP A 13 -6.10 12.12 17.50
N PRO A 14 -7.00 12.95 16.93
CA PRO A 14 -6.95 13.33 15.52
C PRO A 14 -5.73 14.20 15.16
N VAL A 15 -4.94 14.67 16.13
CA VAL A 15 -3.69 15.39 15.83
C VAL A 15 -2.69 14.43 15.16
N GLY A 16 -2.38 14.71 13.88
CA GLY A 16 -1.40 13.94 13.11
C GLY A 16 -1.96 12.75 12.33
N HIS A 17 -3.29 12.65 12.17
CA HIS A 17 -3.87 11.65 11.27
C HIS A 17 -3.57 11.97 9.80
N VAL A 18 -3.43 10.92 8.99
CA VAL A 18 -3.47 11.05 7.53
C VAL A 18 -4.92 10.90 7.09
N GLU A 19 -5.45 11.93 6.45
CA GLU A 19 -6.84 11.99 5.98
C GLU A 19 -7.05 11.03 4.79
N PRO A 20 -7.88 9.98 4.89
CA PRO A 20 -8.08 9.03 3.81
C PRO A 20 -8.73 9.64 2.57
N THR A 21 -9.44 10.77 2.73
CA THR A 21 -10.03 11.52 1.61
C THR A 21 -9.04 12.41 0.86
N ASP A 22 -7.81 12.58 1.39
CA ASP A 22 -6.73 13.26 0.67
C ASP A 22 -6.28 12.38 -0.51
N PRO A 23 -6.34 12.87 -1.76
CA PRO A 23 -5.90 12.11 -2.93
C PRO A 23 -4.40 11.77 -2.92
N LEU A 24 -3.61 12.39 -2.05
CA LEU A 24 -2.18 12.11 -1.86
C LEU A 24 -1.90 11.23 -0.64
N CYS A 25 -2.94 10.78 0.10
CA CYS A 25 -2.80 9.93 1.27
C CYS A 25 -1.93 8.70 1.00
N GLU A 26 -2.21 7.96 -0.08
CA GLU A 26 -1.47 6.74 -0.44
C GLU A 26 0.02 7.02 -0.70
N LYS A 27 0.38 8.21 -1.20
CA LYS A 27 1.78 8.58 -1.48
C LYS A 27 2.62 8.82 -0.23
N LYS A 28 2.01 8.83 0.96
CA LYS A 28 2.72 8.91 2.23
C LYS A 28 3.27 7.56 2.68
N PHE A 29 2.90 6.49 2.00
CA PHE A 29 3.29 5.13 2.32
C PHE A 29 4.01 4.48 1.13
N GLU A 30 5.00 3.66 1.45
CA GLU A 30 5.72 2.81 0.50
C GLU A 30 5.70 1.36 0.99
N TYR A 31 5.94 0.42 0.07
CA TYR A 31 5.97 -1.01 0.36
C TYR A 31 7.29 -1.61 -0.10
N ASP A 32 7.86 -2.50 0.71
CA ASP A 32 9.07 -3.23 0.35
C ASP A 32 8.76 -4.64 -0.20
N GLY A 33 9.81 -5.34 -0.63
CA GLY A 33 9.73 -6.72 -1.14
C GLY A 33 9.26 -7.75 -0.11
N ASN A 34 9.19 -7.42 1.18
CA ASN A 34 8.64 -8.28 2.24
C ASN A 34 7.18 -7.95 2.57
N GLY A 35 6.57 -7.01 1.85
CA GLY A 35 5.22 -6.53 2.13
C GLY A 35 5.11 -5.67 3.38
N GLU A 36 6.24 -5.20 3.93
CA GLU A 36 6.23 -4.23 5.02
C GLU A 36 5.83 -2.85 4.47
N ILE A 37 5.20 -2.05 5.33
CA ILE A 37 4.72 -0.70 4.99
C ILE A 37 5.55 0.31 5.76
N TRP A 38 6.05 1.33 5.06
CA TRP A 38 6.91 2.36 5.62
C TRP A 38 6.41 3.76 5.23
N PRO A 39 6.74 4.80 6.01
CA PRO A 39 6.58 6.18 5.55
C PRO A 39 7.44 6.43 4.31
N ALA A 40 6.85 6.92 3.22
CA ALA A 40 7.58 7.22 1.99
C ALA A 40 8.57 8.39 2.14
N ALA A 41 8.39 9.24 3.16
CA ALA A 41 9.28 10.35 3.46
C ALA A 41 9.92 10.19 4.84
N ILE A 42 11.25 10.38 4.89
CA ILE A 42 12.01 10.37 6.14
C ILE A 42 11.45 11.47 7.07
N GLY A 43 11.02 11.07 8.26
CA GLY A 43 10.46 11.98 9.26
C GLY A 43 8.98 12.33 9.06
N ASP A 44 8.24 11.63 8.19
CA ASP A 44 6.77 11.76 8.17
C ASP A 44 6.16 11.06 9.40
N ASP A 45 6.14 11.79 10.51
CA ASP A 45 5.62 11.33 11.79
C ASP A 45 4.14 10.95 11.70
N HIS A 46 3.37 11.60 10.81
CA HIS A 46 1.94 11.28 10.62
C HIS A 46 1.77 9.90 9.99
N ALA A 47 2.50 9.60 8.92
CA ALA A 47 2.47 8.28 8.29
C ALA A 47 2.92 7.18 9.26
N LYS A 48 3.98 7.45 10.04
CA LYS A 48 4.45 6.53 11.07
C LYS A 48 3.39 6.25 12.15
N ILE A 49 2.75 7.31 12.66
CA ILE A 49 1.65 7.19 13.63
C ILE A 49 0.51 6.34 13.05
N MET A 50 0.15 6.54 11.78
CA MET A 50 -0.91 5.75 11.12
C MET A 50 -0.56 4.27 11.02
N ILE A 51 0.68 3.94 10.62
CA ILE A 51 1.17 2.55 10.54
C ILE A 51 1.06 1.88 11.91
N ASP A 52 1.56 2.54 12.95
CA ASP A 52 1.57 2.01 14.31
C ASP A 52 0.14 1.88 14.87
N LYS A 53 -0.66 2.95 14.80
CA LYS A 53 -2.00 3.02 15.41
C LYS A 53 -3.04 2.16 14.71
N LEU A 54 -2.89 1.91 13.41
CA LEU A 54 -3.76 0.99 12.68
C LEU A 54 -3.20 -0.44 12.63
N ASN A 55 -2.03 -0.66 13.24
CA ASN A 55 -1.32 -1.93 13.22
C ASN A 55 -1.14 -2.46 11.78
N LEU A 56 -0.75 -1.57 10.86
CA LEU A 56 -0.66 -1.91 9.43
C LEU A 56 0.47 -2.90 9.14
N GLY A 57 1.47 -2.99 10.03
CA GLY A 57 2.54 -3.99 10.00
C GLY A 57 2.18 -5.34 10.61
N GLU A 58 0.91 -5.63 10.86
CA GLU A 58 0.47 -6.93 11.35
C GLU A 58 0.80 -8.04 10.33
N GLN A 59 1.19 -9.22 10.83
CA GLN A 59 1.80 -10.27 10.04
C GLN A 59 0.93 -10.77 8.87
N SER A 60 -0.39 -10.87 9.06
CA SER A 60 -1.29 -11.29 7.97
C SER A 60 -1.36 -10.23 6.87
N LEU A 61 -1.38 -8.94 7.22
CA LEU A 61 -1.35 -7.86 6.24
C LEU A 61 -0.02 -7.81 5.48
N CYS A 62 1.11 -8.00 6.19
CA CYS A 62 2.41 -8.09 5.52
C CYS A 62 2.48 -9.29 4.56
N TYR A 63 1.95 -10.44 4.96
CA TYR A 63 1.92 -11.63 4.10
C TYR A 63 1.10 -11.42 2.82
N GLU A 64 -0.09 -10.83 2.91
CA GLU A 64 -0.91 -10.54 1.72
C GLU A 64 -0.21 -9.54 0.79
N ARG A 65 0.41 -8.49 1.35
CA ARG A 65 1.19 -7.52 0.55
C ARG A 65 2.41 -8.14 -0.10
N PHE A 66 3.12 -9.01 0.63
CA PHE A 66 4.27 -9.75 0.10
C PHE A 66 3.89 -10.56 -1.15
N LEU A 67 2.77 -11.29 -1.11
CA LEU A 67 2.34 -12.08 -2.28
C LEU A 67 2.10 -11.20 -3.52
N ILE A 68 1.49 -10.03 -3.33
CA ILE A 68 1.23 -9.08 -4.41
C ILE A 68 2.54 -8.48 -4.94
N VAL A 69 3.43 -8.04 -4.05
CA VAL A 69 4.72 -7.45 -4.45
C VAL A 69 5.59 -8.48 -5.18
N ALA A 70 5.66 -9.71 -4.66
CA ALA A 70 6.41 -10.79 -5.30
C ALA A 70 5.90 -11.11 -6.70
N GLU A 71 4.57 -11.16 -6.91
CA GLU A 71 3.99 -11.35 -8.24
C GLU A 71 4.40 -10.22 -9.21
N ILE A 72 4.41 -8.97 -8.74
CA ILE A 72 4.82 -7.82 -9.55
C ILE A 72 6.31 -7.89 -9.90
N GLU A 73 7.16 -8.21 -8.92
CA GLU A 73 8.60 -8.37 -9.13
C GLU A 73 8.89 -9.47 -10.14
N ASP A 74 8.22 -10.62 -10.05
CA ASP A 74 8.35 -11.72 -11.03
C ASP A 74 7.97 -11.25 -12.45
N ARG A 75 6.87 -10.50 -12.59
CA ARG A 75 6.41 -9.95 -13.87
C ARG A 75 7.31 -8.84 -14.42
N ILE A 76 8.01 -8.10 -13.57
CA ILE A 76 9.06 -7.16 -14.00
C ILE A 76 10.26 -7.96 -14.50
N ASN A 77 10.70 -8.96 -13.73
CA ASN A 77 11.87 -9.76 -14.02
C ASN A 77 11.74 -10.60 -15.30
N ASP A 78 10.54 -11.08 -15.62
CA ASP A 78 10.27 -11.82 -16.86
C ASP A 78 9.98 -10.92 -18.07
N GLY A 79 9.94 -9.60 -17.88
CA GLY A 79 9.69 -8.60 -18.91
C GLY A 79 8.21 -8.43 -19.29
N THR A 80 7.29 -9.03 -18.55
CA THR A 80 5.84 -8.80 -18.73
C THR A 80 5.46 -7.36 -18.39
N ILE A 81 6.10 -6.75 -17.38
CA ILE A 81 5.95 -5.34 -17.02
C ILE A 81 7.27 -4.62 -17.27
N ASP A 82 7.21 -3.54 -18.05
CA ASP A 82 8.36 -2.70 -18.37
C ASP A 82 7.96 -1.22 -18.46
N ALA A 83 8.93 -0.33 -18.73
CA ALA A 83 8.69 1.11 -18.88
C ALA A 83 7.59 1.47 -19.91
N THR A 84 7.36 0.62 -20.91
CA THR A 84 6.40 0.91 -21.98
C THR A 84 4.96 0.67 -21.56
N ASN A 85 4.74 -0.24 -20.60
CA ASN A 85 3.41 -0.65 -20.17
C ASN A 85 3.11 -0.39 -18.67
N GLN A 86 4.09 0.07 -17.88
CA GLN A 86 3.96 0.36 -16.45
C GLN A 86 2.72 1.20 -16.11
N ALA A 87 2.49 2.30 -16.84
CA ALA A 87 1.34 3.18 -16.62
C ALA A 87 -0.01 2.48 -16.88
N ALA A 88 -0.07 1.60 -17.89
CA ALA A 88 -1.26 0.80 -18.17
C ALA A 88 -1.51 -0.22 -17.06
N GLU A 89 -0.45 -0.83 -16.51
CA GLU A 89 -0.62 -1.76 -15.40
C GLU A 89 -1.06 -1.10 -14.10
N ILE A 90 -0.49 0.07 -13.77
CA ILE A 90 -0.96 0.87 -12.63
C ILE A 90 -2.48 1.14 -12.76
N ALA A 91 -2.96 1.50 -13.95
CA ALA A 91 -4.38 1.74 -14.18
C ALA A 91 -5.24 0.47 -14.04
N LEU A 92 -4.72 -0.70 -14.42
CA LEU A 92 -5.40 -1.98 -14.25
C LEU A 92 -5.55 -2.36 -12.77
N TRP A 93 -4.52 -2.13 -11.95
CA TRP A 93 -4.57 -2.39 -10.51
C TRP A 93 -5.47 -1.41 -9.74
N ARG A 94 -5.56 -0.15 -10.21
CA ARG A 94 -6.46 0.87 -9.64
C ARG A 94 -7.92 0.74 -10.10
N ARG A 95 -8.25 -0.20 -10.99
CA ARG A 95 -9.61 -0.32 -11.53
C ARG A 95 -10.61 -0.76 -10.45
N VAL A 96 -11.85 -0.34 -10.65
CA VAL A 96 -13.01 -0.83 -9.91
C VAL A 96 -13.89 -1.68 -10.82
N ASP A 97 -14.59 -2.66 -10.25
CA ASP A 97 -15.56 -3.46 -10.97
C ASP A 97 -16.85 -2.66 -11.28
N ALA A 98 -17.83 -3.30 -11.92
CA ALA A 98 -19.11 -2.68 -12.26
C ALA A 98 -19.93 -2.21 -11.03
N ASN A 99 -19.61 -2.71 -9.85
CA ASN A 99 -20.24 -2.34 -8.58
C ASN A 99 -19.42 -1.28 -7.82
N GLY A 100 -18.31 -0.80 -8.38
CA GLY A 100 -17.41 0.15 -7.73
C GLY A 100 -16.46 -0.49 -6.73
N VAL A 101 -16.30 -1.81 -6.74
CA VAL A 101 -15.40 -2.54 -5.84
C VAL A 101 -13.99 -2.56 -6.43
N ALA A 102 -13.03 -2.02 -5.69
CA ALA A 102 -11.62 -2.06 -6.07
C ALA A 102 -11.04 -3.48 -5.97
N ILE A 103 -9.99 -3.75 -6.74
CA ILE A 103 -9.21 -4.98 -6.60
C ILE A 103 -8.61 -5.04 -5.19
N SER A 104 -8.73 -6.20 -4.53
CA SER A 104 -8.10 -6.44 -3.23
C SER A 104 -6.59 -6.18 -3.32
N TYR A 105 -6.06 -5.33 -2.44
CA TYR A 105 -4.65 -4.87 -2.46
C TYR A 105 -4.18 -4.24 -3.79
N GLY A 106 -5.08 -3.89 -4.72
CA GLY A 106 -4.70 -3.23 -5.97
C GLY A 106 -4.00 -1.89 -5.78
N HIS A 107 -4.30 -1.17 -4.69
CA HIS A 107 -3.59 0.05 -4.31
C HIS A 107 -2.12 -0.22 -3.95
N VAL A 108 -1.80 -1.37 -3.33
CA VAL A 108 -0.42 -1.77 -3.01
C VAL A 108 0.35 -2.03 -4.28
N ALA A 109 -0.24 -2.80 -5.20
CA ALA A 109 0.35 -3.08 -6.50
C ALA A 109 0.64 -1.80 -7.30
N ALA A 110 -0.34 -0.91 -7.38
CA ALA A 110 -0.22 0.36 -8.07
C ALA A 110 0.85 1.26 -7.44
N ARG A 111 0.86 1.39 -6.10
CA ARG A 111 1.85 2.21 -5.39
C ARG A 111 3.27 1.65 -5.56
N TYR A 112 3.45 0.34 -5.39
CA TYR A 112 4.75 -0.30 -5.58
C TYR A 112 5.29 -0.06 -6.99
N LEU A 113 4.45 -0.24 -8.02
CA LEU A 113 4.82 0.07 -9.41
C LEU A 113 5.15 1.55 -9.62
N GLU A 114 4.45 2.49 -8.97
CA GLU A 114 4.76 3.93 -9.05
C GLU A 114 6.12 4.29 -8.43
N ASP A 115 6.64 3.46 -7.51
CA ASP A 115 7.95 3.61 -6.88
C ASP A 115 9.09 2.98 -7.70
N GLN A 116 8.78 2.06 -8.61
CA GLN A 116 9.79 1.42 -9.47
C GLN A 116 10.23 2.33 -10.63
N VAL A 117 11.54 2.37 -10.85
CA VAL A 117 12.14 2.97 -12.05
C VAL A 117 12.41 1.85 -13.05
N LEU A 118 11.47 1.66 -13.98
CA LEU A 118 11.52 0.64 -15.04
C LEU A 118 12.04 1.19 -16.37
#